data_AF-A0A0F8UUU5-F1
#
_entry.id   AF-A0A0F8UUU5-F1
#
_cell.length_a   1.000
_cell.length_b   1.000
_cell.length_c   1.000
_cell.angle_alpha   90.00
_cell.angle_beta   90.00
_cell.angle_gamma   90.00
#
_symmetry.space_group_name_H-M   'P 1'
#
loop_
_entity.id
_entity.type
_entity.pdbx_description
1 polymer ?
#
loop_
_entity_poly.entity_id
_entity_poly.type
_entity_poly.pdbx_seq_one_letter_code
_entity_poly.pdbx_strand_id
1 'polypeptide(L)'
;MYLLTVRLRALPTHESLQTYSRHLIDHFSHNAEHRMDVLHGLTSRGIRNKFLKDLFIQWRGVLAAYDEGLIKGDAVLGAAVWRNLWKASYTGPDGEEIEWEKIARVVAYMRRVLSELSQVDEADLIFHLGTRKSGKPGLFAPSPADTLLVEAKQ
;
A
#
# COMPACT_ATOMS: atom_id res chain seq x y z
N MET A 1 2.67 -0.49 2.75
CA MET A 1 2.69 0.58 3.77
C MET A 1 1.29 0.85 4.32
N TYR A 2 0.37 1.46 3.56
CA TYR A 2 -0.97 1.85 4.06
C TYR A 2 -1.74 0.74 4.79
N LEU A 3 -1.91 -0.41 4.15
CA LEU A 3 -2.71 -1.51 4.70
C LEU A 3 -2.13 -2.04 6.03
N LEU A 4 -0.80 -2.06 6.17
CA LEU A 4 -0.15 -2.37 7.44
C LEU A 4 -0.39 -1.28 8.48
N THR A 5 -0.26 -0.01 8.11
CA THR A 5 -0.54 1.10 9.03
C THR A 5 -1.97 1.07 9.57
N VAL A 6 -2.96 0.69 8.75
CA VAL A 6 -4.33 0.46 9.24
C VAL A 6 -4.35 -0.65 10.31
N ARG A 7 -3.72 -1.80 10.04
CA ARG A 7 -3.66 -2.91 11.02
C ARG A 7 -2.92 -2.53 12.31
N LEU A 8 -1.79 -1.82 12.19
CA LEU A 8 -0.98 -1.38 13.33
C LEU A 8 -1.77 -0.45 14.25
N ARG A 9 -2.63 0.42 13.70
CA ARG A 9 -3.53 1.30 14.49
C ARG A 9 -4.60 0.54 15.28
N ALA A 10 -4.84 -0.72 14.94
CA ALA A 10 -5.76 -1.60 15.65
C ALA A 10 -5.04 -2.60 16.59
N LEU A 11 -3.77 -2.37 16.91
CA LEU A 11 -3.06 -3.15 17.92
C LEU A 11 -3.57 -2.82 19.34
N PRO A 12 -3.55 -3.79 20.27
CA PRO A 12 -4.12 -3.63 21.61
C PRO A 12 -3.39 -2.59 22.46
N THR A 13 -2.10 -2.34 22.21
CA THR A 13 -1.31 -1.38 22.99
C THR A 13 -0.80 -0.22 22.12
N HIS A 14 -0.78 0.97 22.72
CA HIS A 14 -0.21 2.15 22.08
C HIS A 14 1.30 2.01 21.85
N GLU A 15 2.00 1.32 22.75
CA GLU A 15 3.43 1.06 22.65
C GLU A 15 3.77 0.17 21.44
N SER A 16 3.02 -0.91 21.21
CA SER A 16 3.17 -1.74 20.02
C SER A 16 2.96 -0.91 18.74
N LEU A 17 1.90 -0.13 18.68
CA LEU A 17 1.63 0.77 17.55
C LEU A 17 2.81 1.71 17.28
N GLN A 18 3.31 2.40 18.30
CA GLN A 18 4.40 3.37 18.17
C GLN A 18 5.69 2.69 17.68
N THR A 19 6.04 1.55 18.29
CA THR A 19 7.24 0.78 17.97
C THR A 19 7.21 0.27 16.54
N TYR A 20 6.15 -0.44 16.14
CA TYR A 20 6.03 -0.98 14.78
C TYR A 20 5.90 0.11 13.72
N SER A 21 5.19 1.21 14.01
CA SER A 21 5.07 2.33 13.07
C SER A 21 6.42 3.00 12.83
N ARG A 22 7.23 3.17 13.87
CA ARG A 22 8.59 3.72 13.75
C ARG A 22 9.46 2.83 12.87
N HIS A 23 9.53 1.53 13.16
CA HIS A 23 10.29 0.59 12.35
C HIS A 23 9.84 0.57 10.89
N LEU A 24 8.53 0.60 10.65
CA LEU A 24 7.97 0.60 9.30
C LEU A 24 8.42 1.84 8.50
N ILE A 25 8.38 3.03 9.12
CA ILE A 25 8.81 4.28 8.49
C ILE A 25 10.33 4.30 8.27
N ASP A 26 11.11 3.85 9.26
CA ASP A 26 12.57 3.83 9.19
C ASP A 26 13.04 2.90 8.05
N HIS A 27 12.52 1.68 7.98
CA HIS A 27 12.85 0.74 6.91
C HIS A 27 12.40 1.21 5.54
N PHE A 28 11.21 1.82 5.43
CA PHE A 28 10.75 2.41 4.18
C PHE A 28 11.68 3.54 3.72
N SER A 29 12.05 4.45 4.62
CA SER A 29 12.90 5.60 4.31
C SER A 29 14.29 5.15 3.85
N HIS A 30 14.88 4.17 4.54
CA HIS A 30 16.15 3.58 4.15
C HIS A 30 16.08 2.90 2.77
N ASN A 31 15.02 2.13 2.50
CA ASN A 31 14.85 1.49 1.19
C ASN A 31 14.63 2.51 0.07
N ALA A 32 13.85 3.56 0.33
CA ALA A 32 13.62 4.65 -0.62
C ALA A 32 14.92 5.39 -0.95
N GLU A 33 15.73 5.73 0.07
CA GLU A 33 17.03 6.37 -0.15
C GLU A 33 17.96 5.47 -0.98
N HIS A 34 18.04 4.18 -0.65
CA HIS A 34 18.85 3.22 -1.38
C HIS A 34 18.44 3.12 -2.86
N ARG A 35 17.13 3.08 -3.15
CA ARG A 35 16.63 3.08 -4.54
C ARG A 35 16.96 4.37 -5.28
N MET A 36 16.85 5.53 -4.61
CA MET A 36 17.23 6.82 -5.21
C MET A 36 18.70 6.84 -5.62
N ASP A 37 19.59 6.32 -4.77
CA ASP A 37 21.02 6.26 -5.05
C ASP A 37 21.35 5.24 -6.14
N VAL A 38 20.96 3.98 -5.94
CA VAL A 38 21.39 2.85 -6.78
C VAL A 38 20.63 2.75 -8.10
N LEU A 39 19.30 2.91 -8.09
CA LEU A 39 18.47 2.69 -9.29
C LEU A 39 18.27 3.97 -10.12
N HIS A 40 18.35 5.13 -9.47
CA HIS A 40 18.07 6.42 -10.11
C HIS A 40 19.28 7.36 -10.16
N GLY A 41 20.45 6.93 -9.66
CA GLY A 41 21.70 7.71 -9.75
C GLY A 41 21.67 9.03 -8.99
N LEU A 42 20.76 9.20 -8.03
CA LEU A 42 20.64 10.43 -7.23
C LEU A 42 21.70 10.43 -6.12
N THR A 43 22.97 10.59 -6.50
CA THR A 43 24.12 10.52 -5.60
C THR A 43 24.21 11.71 -4.62
N SER A 44 23.59 12.84 -4.97
CA SER A 44 23.52 14.02 -4.09
C SER A 44 22.61 13.79 -2.89
N ARG A 45 23.21 13.78 -1.68
CA ARG A 45 22.50 13.64 -0.41
C ARG A 45 21.43 14.72 -0.20
N GLY A 46 21.71 15.97 -0.60
CA GLY A 46 20.74 17.06 -0.48
C GLY A 46 19.48 16.83 -1.32
N ILE A 47 19.66 16.31 -2.53
CA ILE A 47 18.56 15.97 -3.44
C ILE A 47 17.74 14.80 -2.86
N ARG A 48 18.39 13.72 -2.40
CA ARG A 48 17.68 12.60 -1.77
C ARG A 48 16.87 13.03 -0.54
N ASN A 49 17.45 13.85 0.33
CA ASN A 49 16.74 14.37 1.51
C ASN A 49 15.49 15.18 1.14
N LYS A 50 15.54 15.94 0.04
CA LYS A 50 14.36 16.64 -0.48
C LYS A 50 13.29 15.64 -0.91
N PHE A 51 13.66 14.66 -1.74
CA PHE A 51 12.71 13.64 -2.20
C PHE A 51 12.11 12.80 -1.07
N LEU A 52 12.88 12.46 -0.04
CA LEU A 52 12.36 11.76 1.14
C LEU A 52 11.32 12.59 1.89
N LYS A 53 11.53 13.90 2.03
CA LYS A 53 10.54 14.81 2.61
C LYS A 53 9.28 14.89 1.74
N ASP A 54 9.44 14.97 0.42
CA ASP A 54 8.32 15.00 -0.52
C ASP A 54 7.51 13.70 -0.45
N LEU A 55 8.19 12.54 -0.43
CA LEU A 55 7.56 11.23 -0.22
C LEU A 55 6.80 11.16 1.10
N PHE A 56 7.36 11.68 2.20
CA PHE A 56 6.70 11.70 3.50
C PHE A 56 5.43 12.56 3.50
N ILE A 57 5.45 13.71 2.81
CA ILE A 57 4.26 14.55 2.64
C ILE A 57 3.19 13.81 1.81
N GLN A 58 3.57 13.22 0.69
CA GLN A 58 2.67 12.42 -0.16
C GLN A 58 2.05 11.26 0.62
N TRP A 59 2.86 10.55 1.40
CA TRP A 59 2.41 9.46 2.27
C TRP A 59 1.31 9.90 3.25
N ARG A 60 1.45 11.06 3.90
CA ARG A 60 0.40 11.60 4.79
C ARG A 60 -0.89 11.96 4.03
N GLY A 61 -0.76 12.46 2.81
CA GLY A 61 -1.91 12.70 1.93
C GLY A 61 -2.64 11.41 1.57
N VAL A 62 -1.89 10.34 1.26
CA VAL A 62 -2.44 9.00 1.01
C VAL A 62 -3.17 8.46 2.24
N LEU A 63 -2.58 8.58 3.44
CA LEU A 63 -3.22 8.14 4.69
C LEU A 63 -4.61 8.77 4.86
N ALA A 64 -4.70 10.10 4.77
CA ALA A 64 -5.96 10.81 4.95
C ALA A 64 -7.00 10.42 3.89
N ALA A 65 -6.61 10.37 2.61
CA ALA A 65 -7.54 10.08 1.52
C ALA A 65 -8.04 8.63 1.55
N TYR A 66 -7.17 7.67 1.89
CA TYR A 66 -7.55 6.27 1.96
C TYR A 66 -8.38 5.97 3.22
N ASP A 67 -8.08 6.61 4.35
CA ASP A 67 -8.90 6.48 5.56
C ASP A 67 -10.32 6.99 5.32
N GLU A 68 -10.47 8.14 4.66
CA GLU A 68 -11.76 8.65 4.22
C GLU A 68 -12.48 7.64 3.30
N GLY A 69 -11.75 7.08 2.33
CA GLY A 69 -12.29 6.08 1.41
C GLY A 69 -12.77 4.81 2.10
N LEU A 70 -12.03 4.29 3.08
CA LEU A 70 -12.42 3.10 3.82
C LEU A 70 -13.75 3.28 4.55
N ILE A 71 -13.98 4.47 5.13
CA ILE A 71 -15.18 4.81 5.90
C ILE A 71 -16.36 5.14 4.98
N LYS A 72 -16.14 5.93 3.92
CA LYS A 72 -17.22 6.43 3.06
C LYS A 72 -17.64 5.45 1.95
N GLY A 73 -16.85 4.42 1.68
CA GLY A 73 -17.21 3.35 0.75
C GLY A 73 -16.35 3.32 -0.52
N ASP A 74 -16.57 2.29 -1.32
CA ASP A 74 -15.66 1.89 -2.40
C ASP A 74 -15.54 2.91 -3.53
N ALA A 75 -16.59 3.70 -3.79
CA ALA A 75 -16.51 4.80 -4.75
C ALA A 75 -15.52 5.88 -4.30
N VAL A 76 -15.53 6.25 -3.02
CA VAL A 76 -14.61 7.26 -2.46
C VAL A 76 -13.19 6.70 -2.39
N LEU A 77 -13.04 5.43 -1.99
CA LEU A 77 -11.75 4.75 -1.99
C LEU A 77 -11.17 4.62 -3.41
N GLY A 78 -12.00 4.27 -4.39
CA GLY A 78 -11.64 4.20 -5.80
C GLY A 78 -11.20 5.55 -6.35
N ALA A 79 -11.91 6.63 -6.02
CA ALA A 79 -11.50 7.98 -6.39
C ALA A 79 -10.15 8.36 -5.74
N ALA A 80 -9.90 7.96 -4.49
CA ALA A 80 -8.62 8.19 -3.83
C ALA A 80 -7.48 7.37 -4.48
N VAL A 81 -7.72 6.11 -4.82
CA VAL A 81 -6.80 5.24 -5.56
C VAL A 81 -6.46 5.85 -6.92
N TRP A 82 -7.47 6.28 -7.68
CA TRP A 82 -7.30 6.93 -8.98
C TRP A 82 -6.42 8.19 -8.88
N ARG A 83 -6.68 9.08 -7.92
CA ARG A 83 -5.87 10.29 -7.71
C ARG A 83 -4.41 9.97 -7.37
N ASN A 84 -4.16 8.94 -6.57
CA ASN A 84 -2.81 8.66 -6.04
C ASN A 84 -1.96 7.79 -6.98
N LEU A 85 -2.55 6.75 -7.59
CA LEU A 85 -1.87 5.80 -8.47
C LEU A 85 -1.89 6.24 -9.94
N TRP A 86 -3.04 6.72 -10.43
CA TRP A 86 -3.22 7.19 -11.81
C TRP A 86 -3.07 8.71 -11.97
N LYS A 87 -2.69 9.43 -10.91
CA LYS A 87 -2.46 10.88 -10.92
C LYS A 87 -3.68 11.68 -11.41
N ALA A 88 -4.88 11.17 -11.14
CA ALA A 88 -6.13 11.72 -11.64
C ALA A 88 -6.20 11.81 -13.19
N SER A 89 -5.44 10.97 -13.89
CA SER A 89 -5.46 10.88 -15.34
C SER A 89 -6.67 10.04 -15.80
N TYR A 90 -7.32 10.50 -16.87
CA TYR A 90 -8.33 9.73 -17.59
C TYR A 90 -7.72 8.88 -18.70
N THR A 91 -6.43 9.06 -18.98
CA THR A 91 -5.69 8.32 -20.01
C THR A 91 -4.52 7.55 -19.41
N GLY A 92 -4.27 6.37 -19.96
CA GLY A 92 -3.12 5.54 -19.66
C GLY A 92 -1.82 6.07 -20.29
N PRO A 93 -0.67 5.44 -19.99
CA PRO A 93 0.62 5.81 -20.59
C PRO A 93 0.68 5.62 -22.11
N ASP A 94 -0.19 4.77 -22.63
CA ASP A 94 -0.44 4.46 -24.04
C ASP A 94 -1.35 5.49 -24.74
N GLY A 95 -1.93 6.43 -23.99
CA GLY A 95 -2.86 7.44 -24.50
C GLY A 95 -4.32 6.99 -24.58
N GLU A 96 -4.60 5.72 -24.27
CA GLU A 96 -5.95 5.15 -24.26
C GLU A 96 -6.71 5.54 -23.00
N GLU A 97 -8.05 5.47 -23.05
CA GLU A 97 -8.87 5.71 -21.86
C GLU A 97 -8.54 4.73 -20.73
N ILE A 98 -8.61 5.23 -19.49
CA ILE A 98 -8.37 4.41 -18.33
C ILE A 98 -9.42 3.30 -18.19
N GLU A 99 -8.94 2.07 -18.06
CA GLU A 99 -9.78 0.94 -17.68
C GLU A 99 -10.18 1.05 -16.20
N TRP A 100 -11.36 1.61 -15.93
CA TRP A 100 -11.90 1.79 -14.57
C TRP A 100 -11.96 0.52 -13.73
N GLU A 101 -12.06 -0.64 -14.36
CA GLU A 101 -11.98 -1.93 -13.69
C GLU A 101 -10.64 -2.13 -12.97
N LYS A 102 -9.52 -1.62 -13.50
CA LYS A 102 -8.21 -1.71 -12.83
C LYS A 102 -8.25 -1.00 -11.48
N ILE A 103 -8.95 0.14 -11.39
CA ILE A 103 -9.16 0.85 -10.12
C ILE A 103 -10.02 0.01 -9.17
N ALA A 104 -11.13 -0.55 -9.66
CA ALA A 104 -12.01 -1.40 -8.86
C ALA A 104 -11.29 -2.65 -8.33
N ARG A 105 -10.42 -3.28 -9.13
CA ARG A 105 -9.59 -4.42 -8.72
C ARG A 105 -8.63 -4.05 -7.59
N VAL A 106 -8.00 -2.87 -7.65
CA VAL A 106 -7.14 -2.36 -6.56
C VAL A 106 -7.96 -2.15 -5.27
N VAL A 107 -9.16 -1.59 -5.38
CA VAL A 107 -10.07 -1.41 -4.23
C VAL A 107 -10.46 -2.76 -3.61
N ALA A 108 -10.85 -3.73 -4.43
CA ALA A 108 -11.20 -5.08 -3.99
C ALA A 108 -10.01 -5.76 -3.28
N TYR A 109 -8.80 -5.65 -3.85
CA TYR A 109 -7.57 -6.14 -3.23
C TYR A 109 -7.33 -5.48 -1.86
N MET A 110 -7.46 -4.14 -1.76
CA MET A 110 -7.28 -3.43 -0.50
C MET A 110 -8.27 -3.91 0.57
N ARG A 111 -9.55 -4.09 0.21
CA ARG A 111 -10.59 -4.60 1.11
C ARG A 111 -10.29 -6.02 1.59
N ARG A 112 -9.94 -6.92 0.66
CA ARG A 112 -9.57 -8.31 0.97
C ARG A 112 -8.39 -8.35 1.94
N VAL A 113 -7.30 -7.66 1.61
CA VAL A 113 -6.08 -7.62 2.43
C VAL A 113 -6.35 -7.06 3.82
N LEU A 114 -7.14 -6.00 3.96
CA LEU A 114 -7.52 -5.47 5.28
C LEU A 114 -8.38 -6.44 6.08
N SER A 115 -9.33 -7.10 5.41
CA SER A 115 -10.16 -8.13 6.03
C SER A 115 -9.34 -9.31 6.51
N GLU A 116 -8.31 -9.73 5.75
CA GLU A 116 -7.41 -10.80 6.19
C GLU A 116 -6.51 -10.33 7.33
N LEU A 117 -5.95 -9.13 7.26
CA LEU A 117 -5.09 -8.56 8.31
C LEU A 117 -5.83 -8.45 9.65
N SER A 118 -7.13 -8.17 9.63
CA SER A 118 -7.93 -8.04 10.85
C SER A 118 -8.13 -9.38 11.59
N GLN A 119 -7.95 -10.52 10.91
CA GLN A 119 -8.07 -11.85 11.50
C GLN A 119 -6.73 -12.41 12.00
N VAL A 120 -5.62 -11.69 11.80
CA VAL A 120 -4.29 -12.13 12.22
C VAL A 120 -3.96 -11.52 13.58
N ASP A 121 -3.64 -12.38 14.56
CA ASP A 121 -3.16 -11.97 15.86
C ASP A 121 -1.81 -11.22 15.76
N GLU A 122 -1.58 -10.30 16.70
CA GLU A 122 -0.36 -9.46 16.70
C GLU A 122 0.93 -10.29 16.66
N ALA A 123 1.00 -11.34 17.49
CA ALA A 123 2.16 -12.24 17.58
C ALA A 123 2.43 -12.97 16.25
N ASP A 124 1.39 -13.18 15.45
CA ASP A 124 1.47 -13.92 14.20
C ASP A 124 1.63 -13.04 12.97
N LEU A 125 1.50 -11.71 13.13
CA LEU A 125 1.49 -10.76 12.02
C LEU A 125 2.70 -10.96 11.10
N ILE A 126 3.91 -11.05 11.68
CA ILE A 126 5.16 -11.19 10.93
C ILE A 126 5.22 -12.48 10.10
N PHE A 127 4.62 -13.57 10.57
CA PHE A 127 4.60 -14.85 9.85
C PHE A 127 3.65 -14.86 8.66
N HIS A 128 2.74 -13.89 8.60
CA HIS A 128 1.72 -13.78 7.55
C HIS A 128 2.09 -12.77 6.45
N LEU A 129 3.06 -11.88 6.68
CA LEU A 129 3.44 -10.85 5.70
C LEU A 129 4.27 -11.41 4.54
N GLY A 130 5.18 -12.35 4.82
CA GLY A 130 6.03 -13.02 3.84
C GLY A 130 5.50 -14.39 3.40
N THR A 131 6.30 -15.13 2.63
CA THR A 131 5.98 -16.54 2.30
C THR A 131 5.79 -17.33 3.59
N ARG A 132 4.61 -17.93 3.75
CA ARG A 132 4.29 -18.66 4.97
C ARG A 132 5.07 -19.97 5.00
N LYS A 133 5.39 -20.47 6.20
CA LYS A 133 6.09 -21.77 6.38
C LYS A 133 5.35 -22.94 5.72
N SER A 134 4.05 -22.82 5.52
CA SER A 134 3.20 -23.81 4.81
C SER A 134 3.33 -23.78 3.28
N GLY A 135 4.24 -22.97 2.71
CA GLY A 135 4.35 -22.74 1.27
C GLY A 135 3.24 -21.87 0.69
N LYS A 136 2.26 -21.45 1.51
CA LYS A 136 1.21 -20.53 1.09
C LYS A 136 1.77 -19.13 0.85
N PRO A 137 1.27 -18.42 -0.17
CA PRO A 137 1.63 -17.03 -0.40
C PRO A 137 1.35 -16.16 0.84
N GLY A 138 2.18 -15.13 1.02
CA GLY A 138 1.96 -14.12 2.05
C GLY A 138 0.65 -13.37 1.80
N LEU A 139 0.16 -12.68 2.82
CA LEU A 139 -1.13 -11.98 2.78
C LEU A 139 -1.23 -10.94 1.65
N PHE A 140 -0.10 -10.30 1.31
CA PHE A 140 -0.03 -9.33 0.21
C PHE A 140 0.07 -9.96 -1.18
N ALA A 141 0.35 -11.25 -1.29
CA ALA A 141 0.40 -11.90 -2.59
C ALA A 141 -1.03 -12.03 -3.18
N PRO A 142 -1.14 -12.08 -4.52
CA PRO A 142 -2.41 -12.33 -5.18
C PRO A 142 -3.05 -13.63 -4.66
N SER A 143 -4.29 -13.53 -4.23
CA SER A 143 -5.13 -14.68 -3.92
C SER A 143 -5.70 -15.28 -5.20
N PRO A 144 -6.18 -16.54 -5.19
CA PRO A 144 -6.90 -17.10 -6.33
C PRO A 144 -8.10 -16.24 -6.78
N ALA A 145 -8.79 -15.59 -5.84
CA ALA A 145 -9.88 -14.67 -6.16
C ALA A 145 -9.39 -13.43 -6.91
N ASP A 146 -8.23 -12.87 -6.54
CA ASP A 146 -7.63 -11.74 -7.27
C ASP A 146 -7.22 -12.16 -8.69
N THR A 147 -6.65 -13.36 -8.83
CA THR A 147 -6.26 -13.93 -10.12
C THR A 147 -7.48 -14.14 -11.02
N LEU A 148 -8.55 -14.73 -10.50
CA LEU A 148 -9.81 -14.91 -11.24
C LEU A 148 -10.43 -13.57 -11.65
N LEU A 149 -10.39 -12.55 -10.78
CA LEU A 149 -10.85 -11.19 -11.11
C LEU A 149 -10.05 -10.57 -12.26
N VAL A 150 -8.77 -10.94 -12.41
CA VAL A 150 -7.93 -10.46 -13.51
C VAL A 150 -8.16 -11.27 -14.78
N GLU A 151 -8.27 -12.60 -14.66
CA GLU A 151 -8.34 -13.58 -15.74
C GLU A 151 -9.72 -13.76 -16.37
N ALA A 152 -10.81 -13.44 -15.66
CA ALA A 152 -12.20 -13.50 -16.18
C ALA A 152 -12.47 -12.56 -17.38
N LYS A 153 -11.42 -11.97 -17.94
CA LYS A 153 -11.41 -11.04 -19.07
C LYS A 153 -10.45 -11.42 -20.20
N GLN A 154 -9.86 -12.62 -20.19
CA GLN A 154 -9.18 -13.16 -21.38
C GLN A 154 -10.16 -13.90 -22.28
#